data_AF-A0A176F3L3-F1
#
_entry.id   AF-A0A176F3L3-F1
#
_cell.length_a   1.000
_cell.length_b   1.000
_cell.length_c   1.000
_cell.angle_alpha   90.00
_cell.angle_beta   90.00
_cell.angle_gamma   90.00
#
_symmetry.space_group_name_H-M   'P 1'
#
loop_
_entity.id
_entity.type
_entity.pdbx_description
1 polymer ?
#
loop_
_entity_poly.entity_id
_entity_poly.type
_entity_poly.pdbx_seq_one_letter_code
_entity_poly.pdbx_strand_id
1 'polypeptide(L)'
;MKLRWILLMAGLAAGAAFAGEPVVKDVTVEKVGMLWNVHVTLEHPDTGWDHYADGWEVLDKDGERLAHRELMHPHVKEQPFTRSISGVVIPDGTREIFIKPHCSVHGWADTLTRVELSP
;
A
#
# COMPACT_ATOMS: atom_id res chain seq x y z
N MET A 1 3.25 -64.68 5.64
CA MET A 1 3.63 -63.32 5.17
C MET A 1 2.54 -62.34 5.60
N LYS A 2 2.81 -61.40 6.50
CA LYS A 2 1.85 -60.36 6.92
C LYS A 2 2.28 -59.04 6.27
N LEU A 3 1.46 -58.53 5.36
CA LEU A 3 1.73 -57.31 4.59
C LEU A 3 1.53 -56.09 5.50
N ARG A 4 2.60 -55.35 5.76
CA ARG A 4 2.59 -54.08 6.51
C ARG A 4 2.04 -52.98 5.61
N TRP A 5 0.92 -52.38 5.99
CA TRP A 5 0.39 -51.19 5.34
C TRP A 5 1.18 -49.97 5.86
N ILE A 6 1.98 -49.37 5.00
CA ILE A 6 2.65 -48.09 5.29
C ILE A 6 1.67 -46.99 4.86
N LEU A 7 1.05 -46.33 5.84
CA LEU A 7 0.33 -45.07 5.63
C LEU A 7 1.37 -43.99 5.31
N LEU A 8 1.45 -43.59 4.04
CA LEU A 8 2.19 -42.39 3.62
C LEU A 8 1.33 -41.16 3.99
N MET A 9 1.62 -40.55 5.14
CA MET A 9 1.15 -39.20 5.47
C MET A 9 1.97 -38.21 4.63
N ALA A 10 1.42 -37.78 3.49
CA ALA A 10 1.96 -36.67 2.73
C ALA A 10 1.60 -35.36 3.43
N GLY A 11 2.54 -34.81 4.21
CA GLY A 11 2.40 -33.49 4.81
C GLY A 11 2.44 -32.41 3.73
N LEU A 12 1.33 -31.70 3.52
CA LEU A 12 1.32 -30.44 2.79
C LEU A 12 2.10 -29.40 3.63
N ALA A 13 3.33 -29.10 3.22
CA ALA A 13 3.99 -27.88 3.66
C ALA A 13 3.32 -26.70 2.93
N ALA A 14 2.31 -26.09 3.55
CA ALA A 14 1.82 -24.80 3.13
C ALA A 14 2.92 -23.77 3.40
N GLY A 15 3.70 -23.41 2.38
CA GLY A 15 4.61 -22.28 2.47
C GLY A 15 3.76 -21.03 2.73
N ALA A 16 4.10 -20.28 3.79
CA ALA A 16 3.52 -18.97 4.01
C ALA A 16 3.79 -18.12 2.77
N ALA A 17 2.74 -17.83 2.00
CA ALA A 17 2.81 -16.82 0.96
C ALA A 17 2.96 -15.48 1.69
N PHE A 18 4.20 -15.02 1.85
CA PHE A 18 4.45 -13.64 2.23
C PHE A 18 3.95 -12.78 1.07
N ALA A 19 2.74 -12.27 1.22
CA ALA A 19 2.32 -11.16 0.41
C ALA A 19 3.24 -9.99 0.79
N GLY A 20 4.10 -9.61 -0.14
CA GLY A 20 5.11 -8.57 0.05
C GLY A 20 4.49 -7.20 0.35
N GLU A 21 5.32 -6.26 0.81
CA GLU A 21 4.88 -4.91 1.15
C GLU A 21 4.17 -4.21 -0.03
N PRO A 22 3.21 -3.30 0.23
CA PRO A 22 2.57 -2.55 -0.84
C PRO A 22 3.60 -1.64 -1.50
N VAL A 23 3.59 -1.61 -2.83
CA VAL A 23 4.52 -0.82 -3.64
C VAL A 23 3.77 0.30 -4.34
N VAL A 24 4.29 1.53 -4.23
CA VAL A 24 3.81 2.66 -5.02
C VAL A 24 4.36 2.53 -6.45
N LYS A 25 3.45 2.43 -7.42
CA LYS A 25 3.79 2.30 -8.85
C LYS A 25 3.81 3.63 -9.57
N ASP A 26 2.95 4.56 -9.14
CA ASP A 26 2.82 5.89 -9.71
C ASP A 26 2.19 6.85 -8.69
N VAL A 27 2.56 8.13 -8.77
CA VAL A 27 1.91 9.20 -8.01
C VAL A 27 1.70 10.40 -8.92
N THR A 28 0.45 10.84 -9.03
CA THR A 28 0.09 12.10 -9.68
C THR A 28 -0.43 13.08 -8.63
N VAL A 29 0.03 14.32 -8.69
CA VAL A 29 -0.34 15.38 -7.75
C VAL A 29 -0.82 16.60 -8.54
N GLU A 30 -2.00 17.11 -8.19
CA GLU A 30 -2.63 18.23 -8.88
C GLU A 30 -3.00 19.33 -7.90
N LYS A 31 -2.64 20.58 -8.20
CA LYS A 31 -3.03 21.73 -7.39
C LYS A 31 -4.41 22.25 -7.80
N VAL A 32 -5.33 22.36 -6.85
CA VAL A 32 -6.69 22.87 -7.02
C VAL A 32 -6.91 24.04 -6.06
N GLY A 33 -6.71 25.26 -6.55
CA GLY A 33 -6.73 26.47 -5.72
C GLY A 33 -5.58 26.45 -4.70
N MET A 34 -5.94 26.43 -3.41
CA MET A 34 -4.98 26.33 -2.30
C MET A 34 -4.76 24.88 -1.80
N LEU A 35 -5.46 23.91 -2.39
CA LEU A 35 -5.44 22.52 -1.96
C LEU A 35 -4.82 21.63 -3.04
N TRP A 36 -4.52 20.39 -2.69
CA TRP A 36 -3.98 19.39 -3.60
C TRP A 36 -4.86 18.14 -3.68
N ASN A 37 -4.93 17.57 -4.86
CA ASN A 37 -5.40 16.21 -5.10
C ASN A 37 -4.18 15.31 -5.28
N VAL A 38 -4.17 14.17 -4.59
CA VAL A 38 -3.10 13.19 -4.68
C VAL A 38 -3.70 11.87 -5.14
N HIS A 39 -3.17 11.32 -6.22
CA HIS A 39 -3.58 10.06 -6.83
C HIS A 39 -2.41 9.09 -6.70
N VAL A 40 -2.61 7.98 -5.99
CA VAL A 40 -1.55 6.99 -5.76
C VAL A 40 -1.98 5.68 -6.38
N THR A 41 -1.12 5.14 -7.24
CA THR A 41 -1.25 3.80 -7.80
C THR A 41 -0.45 2.82 -6.96
N LEU A 42 -1.11 1.85 -6.35
CA LEU A 42 -0.52 0.82 -5.52
C LEU A 42 -0.56 -0.54 -6.22
N GLU A 43 0.45 -1.36 -5.92
CA GLU A 43 0.47 -2.79 -6.19
C GLU A 43 0.73 -3.52 -4.88
N HIS A 44 -0.16 -4.44 -4.51
CA HIS A 44 0.02 -5.30 -3.35
C HIS A 44 -0.57 -6.67 -3.64
N PRO A 45 0.09 -7.77 -3.24
CA PRO A 45 -0.41 -9.13 -3.39
C PRO A 45 -1.57 -9.43 -2.41
N ASP A 46 -2.67 -8.69 -2.49
CA ASP A 46 -3.87 -8.89 -1.67
C ASP A 46 -4.37 -10.35 -1.76
N THR A 47 -4.63 -10.98 -0.60
CA THR A 47 -5.23 -12.33 -0.55
C THR A 47 -6.68 -12.33 -0.06
N GLY A 48 -7.23 -11.16 0.26
CA GLY A 48 -8.60 -10.99 0.74
C GLY A 48 -8.67 -10.07 1.96
N TRP A 49 -9.78 -10.15 2.70
CA TRP A 49 -10.05 -9.30 3.87
C TRP A 49 -9.02 -9.44 4.99
N ASP A 50 -8.35 -10.59 5.07
CA ASP A 50 -7.35 -10.86 6.09
C ASP A 50 -5.96 -10.31 5.74
N HIS A 51 -5.73 -9.90 4.48
CA HIS A 51 -4.45 -9.36 4.05
C HIS A 51 -4.56 -8.58 2.74
N TYR A 52 -4.51 -7.26 2.87
CA TYR A 52 -4.56 -6.32 1.75
C TYR A 52 -3.90 -4.98 2.10
N ALA A 53 -3.61 -4.17 1.08
CA ALA A 53 -3.23 -2.77 1.27
C ALA A 53 -4.45 -1.95 1.72
N ASP A 54 -4.44 -1.50 2.96
CA ASP A 54 -5.57 -0.85 3.65
C ASP A 54 -5.38 0.67 3.81
N GLY A 55 -4.27 1.23 3.33
CA GLY A 55 -4.10 2.67 3.33
C GLY A 55 -2.77 3.17 2.79
N TRP A 56 -2.67 4.49 2.74
CA TRP A 56 -1.43 5.21 2.53
C TRP A 56 -1.52 6.61 3.14
N GLU A 57 -0.37 7.22 3.40
CA GLU A 57 -0.29 8.59 3.93
C GLU A 57 0.58 9.49 3.05
N VAL A 58 0.28 10.79 3.12
CA VAL A 58 1.12 11.87 2.60
C VAL A 58 1.89 12.43 3.77
N LEU A 59 3.21 12.43 3.68
CA LEU A 59 4.11 12.99 4.68
C LEU A 59 4.85 14.19 4.12
N ASP A 60 5.26 15.10 5.00
CA ASP A 60 6.27 16.10 4.70
C ASP A 60 7.70 15.52 4.84
N LYS A 61 8.71 16.37 4.64
CA LYS A 61 10.13 15.99 4.74
C LYS A 61 10.59 15.61 6.14
N ASP A 62 9.87 16.04 7.17
CA ASP A 62 10.18 15.76 8.58
C ASP A 62 9.43 14.50 9.07
N GLY A 63 8.60 13.90 8.20
CA GLY A 63 7.80 12.72 8.49
C GLY A 63 6.46 13.03 9.16
N GLU A 64 6.04 14.30 9.18
CA GLU A 64 4.72 14.69 9.68
C GLU A 64 3.64 14.31 8.67
N ARG A 65 2.55 13.71 9.15
CA ARG A 65 1.41 13.33 8.32
C ARG A 65 0.59 14.54 7.93
N LEU A 66 0.57 14.83 6.63
CA LEU A 66 -0.29 15.84 6.01
C LEU A 66 -1.68 15.30 5.66
N ALA A 67 -1.76 14.02 5.26
CA ALA A 67 -3.02 13.36 4.91
C ALA A 67 -2.93 11.84 5.07
N HIS A 68 -4.07 11.18 5.25
CA HIS A 68 -4.16 9.72 5.22
C HIS A 68 -5.38 9.28 4.41
N ARG A 69 -5.16 8.32 3.51
CA ARG A 69 -6.20 7.66 2.74
C ARG A 69 -6.34 6.23 3.22
N GLU A 70 -7.43 5.96 3.94
CA GLU A 70 -7.85 4.63 4.34
C GLU A 70 -8.53 3.90 3.15
N LEU A 71 -8.33 2.59 3.01
CA LEU A 71 -8.90 1.74 1.97
C LEU A 71 -9.73 0.63 2.61
N MET A 72 -11.02 0.59 2.28
CA MET A 72 -12.02 -0.20 3.01
C MET A 72 -12.30 -1.58 2.42
N HIS A 73 -11.56 -2.01 1.41
CA HIS A 73 -11.74 -3.33 0.83
C HIS A 73 -10.47 -3.82 0.11
N PRO A 74 -10.29 -5.14 -0.03
CA PRO A 74 -9.23 -5.71 -0.85
C PRO A 74 -9.42 -5.43 -2.35
N HIS A 75 -8.31 -5.44 -3.08
CA HIS A 75 -8.21 -5.23 -4.53
C HIS A 75 -7.58 -6.43 -5.25
N VAL A 76 -7.88 -7.67 -4.81
CA VAL A 76 -7.29 -8.92 -5.34
C VAL A 76 -7.32 -9.04 -6.88
N LYS A 77 -8.35 -8.50 -7.52
CA LYS A 77 -8.56 -8.58 -9.00
C LYS A 77 -8.34 -7.24 -9.72
N GLU A 78 -7.87 -6.23 -9.00
CA GLU A 78 -7.67 -4.86 -9.48
C GLU A 78 -6.24 -4.46 -9.11
N GLN A 79 -5.24 -5.08 -9.74
CA GLN A 79 -3.83 -4.77 -9.49
C GLN A 79 -3.12 -4.41 -10.80
N PRO A 80 -2.35 -3.31 -10.85
CA PRO A 80 -2.33 -2.25 -9.83
C PRO A 80 -3.67 -1.47 -9.79
N PHE A 81 -3.95 -0.78 -8.68
CA PHE A 81 -5.11 0.09 -8.54
C PHE A 81 -4.71 1.50 -8.11
N THR A 82 -5.51 2.50 -8.52
CA THR A 82 -5.30 3.89 -8.13
C THR A 82 -6.38 4.34 -7.16
N ARG A 83 -6.00 4.98 -6.05
CA ARG A 83 -6.94 5.68 -5.18
C ARG A 83 -6.42 7.07 -4.88
N SER A 84 -7.36 7.98 -4.67
CA SER A 84 -7.06 9.40 -4.49
C SER A 84 -7.57 9.93 -3.16
N ILE A 85 -6.95 11.01 -2.73
CA ILE A 85 -7.45 11.90 -1.68
C ILE A 85 -7.42 13.33 -2.21
N SER A 86 -8.51 14.05 -1.97
CA SER A 86 -8.68 15.45 -2.38
C SER A 86 -8.65 16.37 -1.18
N GLY A 87 -8.31 17.63 -1.41
CA GLY A 87 -8.35 18.65 -0.36
C GLY A 87 -7.16 18.58 0.61
N VAL A 88 -6.03 18.02 0.17
CA VAL A 88 -4.82 17.97 1.00
C VAL A 88 -4.25 19.37 1.15
N VAL A 89 -4.07 19.79 2.41
CA VAL A 89 -3.37 21.03 2.75
C VAL A 89 -1.88 20.73 2.77
N ILE A 90 -1.14 21.32 1.84
CA ILE A 90 0.32 21.25 1.80
C ILE A 90 0.84 22.67 2.04
N PRO A 91 1.69 22.90 3.06
CA PRO A 91 2.21 24.23 3.36
C PRO A 91 2.89 24.89 2.15
N ASP A 92 2.69 26.21 2.00
CA ASP A 92 3.33 26.97 0.94
C ASP A 92 4.86 26.86 1.02
N GLY A 93 5.50 26.71 -0.14
CA GLY A 93 6.94 26.52 -0.24
C GLY A 93 7.40 25.06 -0.12
N THR A 94 6.52 24.11 0.19
CA THR A 94 6.82 22.68 0.13
C THR A 94 7.21 22.27 -1.30
N ARG A 95 8.35 21.60 -1.44
CA ARG A 95 8.90 21.16 -2.74
C ARG A 95 8.76 19.68 -2.98
N GLU A 96 8.47 18.92 -1.93
CA GLU A 96 8.36 17.49 -2.00
C GLU A 96 7.44 16.97 -0.90
N ILE A 97 6.79 15.86 -1.20
CA ILE A 97 6.04 15.05 -0.24
C ILE A 97 6.50 13.60 -0.37
N PHE A 98 6.11 12.80 0.60
CA PHE A 98 6.43 11.38 0.62
C PHE A 98 5.14 10.57 0.75
N ILE A 99 5.00 9.53 -0.06
CA ILE A 99 3.91 8.58 0.05
C ILE A 99 4.42 7.35 0.81
N LYS A 100 3.69 6.96 1.86
CA LYS A 100 3.97 5.75 2.64
C LYS A 100 2.74 4.85 2.63
N PRO A 101 2.79 3.68 1.99
CA PRO A 101 1.66 2.76 2.01
C PRO A 101 1.62 1.91 3.29
N HIS A 102 0.45 1.35 3.57
CA HIS A 102 0.17 0.49 4.71
C HIS A 102 -0.46 -0.84 4.25
N CYS A 103 -0.08 -1.89 4.96
CA CYS A 103 -0.62 -3.23 4.84
C CYS A 103 -1.35 -3.58 6.14
N SER A 104 -2.56 -4.12 6.03
CA SER A 104 -3.40 -4.54 7.17
C SER A 104 -2.73 -5.56 8.12
N VAL A 105 -1.74 -6.32 7.64
CA VAL A 105 -1.02 -7.33 8.43
C VAL A 105 0.36 -6.86 8.86
N HIS A 106 1.13 -6.28 7.93
CA HIS A 106 2.54 -5.95 8.16
C HIS A 106 2.77 -4.49 8.59
N GLY A 107 1.73 -3.66 8.58
CA GLY A 107 1.82 -2.27 8.97
C GLY A 107 2.35 -1.37 7.84
N TRP A 108 3.01 -0.28 8.22
CA TRP A 108 3.59 0.67 7.27
C TRP A 108 4.78 0.05 6.53
N ALA A 109 4.86 0.27 5.22
CA ALA A 109 6.02 -0.13 4.44
C ALA A 109 7.30 0.60 4.88
N ASP A 110 8.45 -0.04 4.71
CA ASP A 110 9.75 0.58 5.04
C ASP A 110 10.18 1.60 3.98
N THR A 111 9.61 1.52 2.78
CA THR A 111 9.95 2.39 1.65
C THR A 111 9.01 3.59 1.57
N LEU A 112 9.61 4.78 1.41
CA LEU A 112 8.91 6.02 1.08
C LEU A 112 9.08 6.35 -0.41
N THR A 113 8.02 6.78 -1.06
CA THR A 113 8.08 7.32 -2.42
C THR A 113 8.10 8.83 -2.37
N ARG A 114 9.25 9.42 -2.68
CA ARG A 114 9.44 10.87 -2.81
C ARG A 114 8.76 11.38 -4.08
N VAL A 115 8.00 12.46 -3.96
CA VAL A 115 7.29 13.11 -5.06
C VAL A 115 7.62 14.60 -5.04
N GLU A 116 8.21 15.09 -6.12
CA GLU A 116 8.49 16.53 -6.26
C GLU A 116 7.21 17.27 -6.62
N LEU A 117 6.96 18.38 -5.93
CA LEU A 117 5.86 19.29 -6.21
C LEU A 117 6.33 20.38 -7.16
N SER A 118 5.73 20.41 -8.34
CA SER A 118 5.84 21.53 -9.28
C SER A 118 4.63 22.44 -9.07
N PRO A 119 4.80 23.63 -8.47
CA PRO A 119 3.71 24.58 -8.28
C PRO A 119 3.22 25.20 -9.59
#